data_AF-A0A1V9FZE6-F1
#
_entry.id   AF-A0A1V9FZE6-F1
#
_cell.length_a   1.000
_cell.length_b   1.000
_cell.length_c   1.000
_cell.angle_alpha   90.00
_cell.angle_beta   90.00
_cell.angle_gamma   90.00
#
_symmetry.space_group_name_H-M   'P 1'
#
loop_
_entity.id
_entity.type
_entity.pdbx_description
1 polymer ?
#
loop_
_entity_poly.entity_id
_entity_poly.type
_entity_poly.pdbx_seq_one_letter_code
_entity_poly.pdbx_strand_id
1 'polypeptide(L)'
;MEINNDLPPADQPDWDGPYNWEWFKYHHLATLNTHADAVKAQFEQLPKGQTYPPDEIAKLLAHLDELIKLHNWLPSSSGGQGGMNEIIKKRNALAQAVQQNDGEGMSWWVVQEIDIMVFDVQNYMNDMCED
;
A
#
# COMPACT_ATOMS: atom_id res chain seq x y z
N MET A 1 10.24 -24.93 -17.09
CA MET A 1 9.80 -25.28 -15.74
C MET A 1 8.66 -24.33 -15.44
N GLU A 2 7.43 -24.81 -15.51
CA GLU A 2 6.25 -23.99 -15.23
C GLU A 2 6.16 -23.83 -13.71
N ILE A 3 6.27 -22.59 -13.22
CA ILE A 3 6.00 -22.28 -11.82
C ILE A 3 4.47 -22.25 -11.73
N ASN A 4 3.92 -23.27 -11.08
CA ASN A 4 2.50 -23.41 -10.83
C ASN A 4 2.08 -22.25 -9.91
N ASN A 5 1.27 -21.33 -10.43
CA ASN A 5 0.82 -20.10 -9.73
C ASN A 5 -0.40 -20.34 -8.83
N ASP A 6 -0.74 -21.60 -8.54
CA ASP A 6 -1.89 -21.95 -7.70
C ASP A 6 -1.45 -22.18 -6.25
N LEU A 7 -1.42 -21.10 -5.46
CA LEU A 7 -1.65 -21.19 -4.02
C LEU A 7 -3.04 -20.60 -3.73
N PRO A 8 -3.98 -21.38 -3.15
CA PRO A 8 -5.32 -20.89 -2.86
C PRO A 8 -5.32 -19.85 -1.72
N PRO A 9 -6.40 -19.05 -1.58
CA PRO A 9 -6.50 -17.92 -0.63
C PRO A 9 -6.47 -18.27 0.87
N ALA A 10 -5.99 -19.46 1.25
CA ALA A 10 -5.96 -19.98 2.62
C ALA A 10 -4.55 -20.01 3.26
N ASP A 11 -3.47 -19.80 2.49
CA ASP A 11 -2.09 -19.89 3.00
C ASP A 11 -1.52 -18.52 3.41
N GLN A 12 -2.16 -17.86 4.38
CA GLN A 12 -1.54 -16.71 5.04
C GLN A 12 -0.21 -17.15 5.68
N PRO A 13 0.83 -16.30 5.67
CA PRO A 13 2.09 -16.60 6.35
C PRO A 13 1.83 -16.90 7.82
N ASP A 14 2.34 -18.05 8.28
CA ASP A 14 2.59 -18.26 9.70
C ASP A 14 3.87 -17.50 10.04
N TRP A 15 3.70 -16.31 10.60
CA TRP A 15 4.81 -15.41 10.95
C TRP A 15 5.76 -15.99 12.00
N ASP A 16 5.32 -17.01 12.74
CA ASP A 16 6.11 -17.71 13.75
C ASP A 16 6.48 -19.14 13.33
N GLY A 17 6.20 -19.52 12.08
CA GLY A 17 6.28 -20.92 11.64
C GLY A 17 6.89 -21.13 10.24
N PRO A 18 7.03 -22.41 9.83
CA PRO A 18 7.54 -22.75 8.51
C PRO A 18 6.57 -22.29 7.42
N TYR A 19 7.03 -21.42 6.53
CA TYR A 19 6.27 -20.90 5.40
C TYR A 19 7.16 -20.76 4.16
N ASN A 20 6.56 -20.72 2.96
CA ASN A 20 7.31 -20.49 1.73
C ASN A 20 7.63 -19.00 1.55
N TRP A 21 8.65 -18.54 2.26
CA TRP A 21 9.07 -17.14 2.27
C TRP A 21 9.59 -16.65 0.91
N GLU A 22 10.19 -17.51 0.08
CA GLU A 22 10.60 -17.12 -1.27
C GLU A 22 9.39 -16.76 -2.14
N TRP A 23 8.33 -17.57 -2.07
CA TRP A 23 7.08 -17.28 -2.77
C TRP A 23 6.44 -15.99 -2.26
N PHE A 24 6.37 -15.79 -0.95
CA PHE A 24 5.87 -14.56 -0.35
C PHE A 24 6.63 -13.32 -0.83
N LYS A 25 7.96 -13.37 -0.78
CA LYS A 25 8.83 -12.28 -1.20
C LYS A 25 8.59 -11.96 -2.69
N TYR A 26 8.44 -12.98 -3.54
CA TYR A 26 8.22 -12.80 -4.97
C TYR A 26 6.81 -12.29 -5.34
N HIS A 27 5.77 -12.69 -4.61
CA HIS A 27 4.39 -12.34 -4.97
C HIS A 27 3.85 -11.16 -4.16
N HIS A 28 3.97 -11.17 -2.84
CA HIS A 28 3.28 -10.21 -1.96
C HIS A 28 4.16 -9.05 -1.58
N LEU A 29 5.42 -9.30 -1.22
CA LEU A 29 6.37 -8.22 -0.95
C LEU A 29 6.70 -7.44 -2.23
N ALA A 30 6.86 -8.13 -3.37
CA ALA A 30 7.05 -7.45 -4.65
C ALA A 30 5.85 -6.57 -5.05
N THR A 31 4.62 -7.03 -4.77
CA THR A 31 3.40 -6.22 -4.98
C THR A 31 3.39 -5.00 -4.06
N LEU A 32 3.72 -5.18 -2.78
CA LEU A 32 3.85 -4.08 -1.82
C LEU A 32 4.85 -3.04 -2.32
N ASN A 33 6.05 -3.48 -2.69
CA ASN A 33 7.13 -2.61 -3.19
C ASN A 33 6.72 -1.88 -4.47
N THR A 34 6.12 -2.58 -5.42
CA THR A 34 5.65 -1.98 -6.69
C THR A 34 4.68 -0.83 -6.45
N HIS A 35 3.69 -1.02 -5.58
CA HIS A 35 2.69 0.00 -5.33
C HIS A 35 3.18 1.10 -4.38
N ALA A 36 4.04 0.79 -3.41
CA ALA A 36 4.69 1.78 -2.57
C ALA A 36 5.57 2.72 -3.40
N ASP A 37 6.40 2.18 -4.30
CA ASP A 37 7.23 2.96 -5.20
C ASP A 37 6.40 3.83 -6.15
N ALA A 38 5.25 3.33 -6.62
CA ALA A 38 4.33 4.10 -7.45
C ALA A 38 3.70 5.28 -6.70
N VAL A 39 3.28 5.07 -5.44
CA VAL A 39 2.77 6.15 -4.56
C VAL A 39 3.85 7.21 -4.36
N LYS A 40 5.07 6.80 -4.03
CA LYS A 40 6.20 7.71 -3.83
C LYS A 40 6.56 8.48 -5.09
N ALA A 41 6.67 7.79 -6.24
CA ALA A 41 7.00 8.43 -7.50
C ALA A 41 5.94 9.46 -7.90
N GLN A 42 4.65 9.15 -7.68
CA GLN A 42 3.56 10.08 -7.90
C GLN A 42 3.67 11.28 -6.94
N PHE A 43 3.99 11.01 -5.67
CA PHE A 43 4.23 12.04 -4.66
C PHE A 43 5.29 13.07 -5.07
N GLU A 44 6.45 12.57 -5.50
CA GLU A 44 7.64 13.35 -5.85
C GLU A 44 7.47 14.17 -7.14
N GLN A 45 6.60 13.74 -8.06
CA GLN A 45 6.37 14.44 -9.33
C GLN A 45 5.55 15.73 -9.17
N LEU A 46 4.85 15.90 -8.05
CA LEU A 46 3.95 17.03 -7.87
C LEU A 46 4.59 18.17 -7.05
N PRO A 47 4.48 19.44 -7.51
CA PRO A 47 5.09 20.56 -6.81
C PRO A 47 4.53 20.71 -5.39
N LYS A 48 5.43 20.91 -4.43
CA LYS A 48 5.07 21.14 -3.02
C LYS A 48 4.08 22.30 -2.89
N GLY A 49 3.05 22.11 -2.07
CA GLY A 49 2.05 23.14 -1.77
C GLY A 49 1.00 23.37 -2.86
N GLN A 50 1.00 22.60 -3.94
CA GLN A 50 -0.07 22.63 -4.93
C GLN A 50 -1.19 21.63 -4.61
N THR A 51 -2.35 21.85 -5.21
CA THR A 51 -3.45 20.90 -5.14
C THR A 51 -3.18 19.72 -6.09
N TYR A 52 -3.33 18.50 -5.59
CA TYR A 52 -3.34 17.28 -6.38
C TYR A 52 -4.56 17.25 -7.29
N PRO A 53 -4.40 17.15 -8.61
CA PRO A 53 -5.54 17.10 -9.50
C PRO A 53 -6.32 15.77 -9.34
N PRO A 54 -7.62 15.75 -9.65
CA PRO A 54 -8.49 14.60 -9.38
C PRO A 54 -8.08 13.30 -10.06
N ASP A 55 -7.52 13.39 -11.26
CA ASP A 55 -7.01 12.25 -12.03
C ASP A 55 -5.81 11.61 -11.35
N GLU A 56 -4.92 12.42 -10.78
CA GLU A 56 -3.82 11.94 -9.94
C GLU A 56 -4.37 11.30 -8.66
N ILE A 57 -5.36 11.90 -7.99
CA ILE A 57 -5.99 11.27 -6.83
C ILE A 57 -6.63 9.91 -7.19
N ALA A 58 -7.24 9.77 -8.36
CA ALA A 58 -7.78 8.49 -8.81
C ALA A 58 -6.69 7.42 -8.97
N LYS A 59 -5.51 7.78 -9.51
CA LYS A 59 -4.36 6.87 -9.61
C LYS A 59 -3.84 6.47 -8.23
N LEU A 60 -3.72 7.43 -7.32
CA LEU A 60 -3.32 7.18 -5.94
C LEU A 60 -4.28 6.19 -5.28
N LEU A 61 -5.60 6.45 -5.35
CA LEU A 61 -6.61 5.54 -4.80
C LEU A 61 -6.51 4.12 -5.36
N ALA A 62 -6.22 3.96 -6.65
CA ALA A 62 -6.01 2.65 -7.26
C ALA A 62 -4.78 1.92 -6.69
N HIS A 63 -3.67 2.62 -6.47
CA HIS A 63 -2.51 2.03 -5.81
C HIS A 63 -2.79 1.64 -4.36
N LEU A 64 -3.52 2.47 -3.62
CA LEU A 64 -3.95 2.13 -2.26
C LEU A 64 -4.87 0.90 -2.25
N ASP A 65 -5.75 0.75 -3.24
CA ASP A 65 -6.62 -0.43 -3.34
C ASP A 65 -5.84 -1.73 -3.54
N GLU A 66 -4.78 -1.70 -4.35
CA GLU A 66 -3.90 -2.86 -4.52
C GLU A 66 -3.12 -3.18 -3.23
N LEU A 67 -2.62 -2.16 -2.53
CA LEU A 67 -1.96 -2.32 -1.22
C LEU A 67 -2.91 -2.95 -0.19
N ILE A 68 -4.17 -2.52 -0.14
CA ILE A 68 -5.17 -3.00 0.83
C ILE A 68 -5.47 -4.48 0.66
N LYS A 69 -5.40 -5.02 -0.56
CA LYS A 69 -5.55 -6.47 -0.81
C LYS A 69 -4.51 -7.31 -0.07
N LEU A 70 -3.36 -6.72 0.27
CA LEU A 70 -2.30 -7.37 1.03
C LEU A 70 -2.58 -7.41 2.53
N HIS A 71 -3.61 -6.73 3.06
CA HIS A 71 -3.85 -6.60 4.51
C HIS A 71 -3.71 -7.92 5.28
N ASN A 72 -4.41 -8.97 4.84
CA ASN A 72 -4.42 -10.26 5.53
C ASN A 72 -3.11 -11.07 5.36
N TRP A 73 -2.20 -10.55 4.55
CA TRP A 73 -0.87 -11.11 4.29
C TRP A 73 0.21 -10.37 5.07
N LEU A 74 -0.15 -9.42 5.94
CA LEU A 74 0.78 -8.71 6.80
C LEU A 74 0.73 -9.29 8.23
N PRO A 75 1.81 -9.15 9.02
CA PRO A 75 1.80 -9.52 10.43
C PRO A 75 0.71 -8.76 11.19
N SER A 76 0.09 -9.41 12.18
CA SER A 76 -0.87 -8.78 13.10
C SER A 76 -0.17 -7.88 14.13
N SER A 77 0.60 -6.91 13.64
CA SER A 77 1.40 -5.96 14.42
C SER A 77 1.02 -4.52 14.03
N SER A 78 1.52 -3.54 14.79
CA SER A 78 1.34 -2.12 14.45
C SER A 78 2.02 -1.74 13.13
N GLY A 79 3.13 -2.37 12.78
CA GLY A 79 3.86 -2.13 11.52
C GLY A 79 3.22 -2.81 10.30
N GLY A 80 2.57 -3.97 10.49
CA GLY A 80 1.89 -4.70 9.43
C GLY A 80 0.43 -4.27 9.25
N GLN A 81 -0.49 -5.09 9.74
CA GLN A 81 -1.93 -4.82 9.65
C GLN A 81 -2.35 -3.49 10.30
N GLY A 82 -1.70 -3.08 11.40
CA GLY A 82 -1.96 -1.79 12.04
C GLY A 82 -1.74 -0.61 11.10
N GLY A 83 -0.58 -0.54 10.45
CA GLY A 83 -0.26 0.48 9.45
C GLY A 83 -1.21 0.44 8.25
N MET A 84 -1.51 -0.77 7.75
CA MET A 84 -2.47 -0.93 6.66
C MET A 84 -3.90 -0.46 7.04
N ASN A 85 -4.32 -0.65 8.28
CA ASN A 85 -5.62 -0.12 8.76
C ASN A 85 -5.68 1.41 8.74
N GLU A 86 -4.58 2.09 9.05
CA GLU A 86 -4.52 3.56 8.93
C GLU A 86 -4.55 4.00 7.46
N ILE A 87 -3.86 3.26 6.56
CA ILE A 87 -3.94 3.49 5.12
C ILE A 87 -5.38 3.33 4.61
N ILE A 88 -6.10 2.27 5.03
CA ILE A 88 -7.52 2.06 4.68
C ILE A 88 -8.38 3.25 5.11
N LYS A 89 -8.19 3.75 6.34
CA LYS A 89 -8.93 4.92 6.86
C LYS A 89 -8.65 6.16 6.00
N LYS A 90 -7.39 6.45 5.68
CA LYS A 90 -6.98 7.61 4.85
C LYS A 90 -7.51 7.49 3.43
N ARG A 91 -7.41 6.31 2.81
CA ARG A 91 -7.99 6.00 1.49
C ARG A 91 -9.48 6.30 1.46
N ASN A 92 -10.23 5.83 2.45
CA ASN A 92 -11.69 6.04 2.50
C ASN A 92 -12.05 7.52 2.70
N ALA A 93 -11.33 8.23 3.57
CA ALA A 93 -11.52 9.67 3.76
C ALA A 93 -11.20 10.46 2.47
N LEU A 94 -10.14 10.07 1.76
CA LEU A 94 -9.75 10.67 0.48
C LEU A 94 -10.81 10.44 -0.60
N ALA A 95 -11.30 9.21 -0.74
CA ALA A 95 -12.35 8.88 -1.70
C ALA A 95 -13.65 9.66 -1.42
N GLN A 96 -14.01 9.81 -0.14
CA GLN A 96 -15.17 10.62 0.25
C GLN A 96 -14.97 12.11 -0.05
N ALA A 97 -13.79 12.65 0.23
CA ALA A 97 -13.48 14.05 -0.04
C ALA A 97 -13.57 14.38 -1.54
N VAL A 98 -13.07 13.50 -2.41
CA VAL A 98 -13.19 13.66 -3.88
C VAL A 98 -14.64 13.69 -4.34
N GLN A 99 -15.50 12.85 -3.76
CA GLN A 99 -16.94 12.83 -4.09
C GLN A 99 -17.65 14.10 -3.61
N GLN A 100 -17.23 14.68 -2.48
CA GLN A 100 -17.86 15.86 -1.88
C GLN A 100 -17.39 17.18 -2.49
N ASN A 101 -16.17 17.21 -3.01
CA ASN A 101 -15.56 18.42 -3.57
C ASN A 101 -15.89 18.63 -5.06
N ASP A 102 -16.92 17.99 -5.62
CA ASP A 102 -17.32 18.12 -7.04
C ASP A 102 -16.16 17.93 -8.05
N GLY A 103 -15.14 17.13 -7.69
CA GLY A 103 -13.94 16.94 -8.52
C GLY A 103 -12.94 18.09 -8.43
N GLU A 104 -12.94 18.89 -7.36
CA GLU A 104 -11.77 19.69 -6.99
C GLU A 104 -10.67 18.80 -6.42
N GLY A 105 -9.42 19.22 -6.64
CA GLY A 105 -8.26 18.46 -6.21
C GLY A 105 -8.05 18.44 -4.69
N MET A 106 -7.03 17.70 -4.23
CA MET A 106 -6.75 17.51 -2.80
C MET A 106 -5.45 18.18 -2.36
N SER A 107 -5.33 18.50 -1.07
CA SER A 107 -4.12 19.11 -0.52
C SER A 107 -2.92 18.16 -0.64
N TRP A 108 -1.77 18.69 -1.10
CA TRP A 108 -0.48 17.98 -1.13
C TRP A 108 -0.12 17.32 0.21
N TRP A 109 -0.44 17.97 1.33
CA TRP A 109 -0.14 17.46 2.68
C TRP A 109 -0.87 16.15 2.99
N VAL A 110 -2.09 15.98 2.47
CA VAL A 110 -2.85 14.73 2.65
C VAL A 110 -2.16 13.58 1.91
N VAL A 111 -1.61 13.85 0.72
CA VAL A 111 -0.89 12.83 -0.04
C VAL A 111 0.47 12.52 0.59
N GLN A 112 1.18 13.51 1.13
CA GLN A 112 2.41 13.28 1.88
C GLN A 112 2.19 12.35 3.07
N GLU A 113 1.12 12.56 3.84
CA GLU A 113 0.81 11.68 4.97
C GLU A 113 0.58 10.23 4.52
N ILE A 114 -0.08 10.03 3.38
CA ILE A 114 -0.30 8.71 2.81
C ILE A 114 1.03 8.08 2.35
N ASP A 115 1.88 8.83 1.66
CA ASP A 115 3.22 8.38 1.24
C ASP A 115 4.05 7.88 2.43
N ILE A 116 4.10 8.67 3.52
CA ILE A 116 4.81 8.29 4.75
C ILE A 116 4.25 6.98 5.33
N MET A 117 2.92 6.85 5.41
CA MET A 117 2.29 5.63 5.96
C MET A 117 2.58 4.40 5.11
N VAL A 118 2.55 4.55 3.79
CA VAL A 118 2.87 3.47 2.85
C VAL A 118 4.34 3.07 2.97
N PHE A 119 5.24 4.05 3.06
CA PHE A 119 6.66 3.82 3.30
C PHE A 119 6.91 3.07 4.62
N ASP A 120 6.24 3.44 5.71
CA ASP A 120 6.41 2.76 7.00
C ASP A 120 6.04 1.27 6.94
N VAL A 121 4.92 0.93 6.27
CA VAL A 121 4.52 -0.47 6.05
C VAL A 121 5.52 -1.19 5.14
N GLN A 122 5.96 -0.55 4.05
CA GLN A 122 6.96 -1.11 3.14
C GLN A 122 8.27 -1.43 3.87
N ASN A 123 8.80 -0.47 4.63
CA ASN A 123 10.04 -0.63 5.36
C ASN A 123 9.94 -1.76 6.40
N TYR A 124 8.85 -1.78 7.17
CA TYR A 124 8.61 -2.84 8.13
C TYR A 124 8.59 -4.23 7.47
N MET A 125 7.96 -4.36 6.30
CA MET A 125 7.87 -5.64 5.61
C MET A 125 9.18 -6.06 4.95
N ASN A 126 9.98 -5.10 4.46
CA ASN A 126 11.33 -5.39 3.98
C ASN A 126 12.21 -5.88 5.15
N ASP A 127 12.19 -5.21 6.30
CA ASP A 127 12.95 -5.63 7.49
C ASP A 127 12.58 -7.06 7.92
N MET A 128 11.28 -7.37 7.96
CA MET A 128 10.76 -8.72 8.27
C MET A 128 11.17 -9.79 7.25
N CYS A 129 11.57 -9.40 6.04
CA CYS A 129 11.94 -10.29 4.94
C CYS A 129 13.44 -10.27 4.62
N GLU A 130 14.26 -9.48 5.31
CA GLU A 130 15.73 -9.53 5.17
C GLU A 130 16.36 -10.61 6.07
N ASP A 131 15.63 -11.04 7.11
CA ASP A 131 15.91 -12.24 7.91
C ASP A 131 15.50 -13.55 7.18
#